data_AF-A0A5E4J5J1-F1
#
_entry.id   AF-A0A5E4J5J1-F1
#
_cell.length_a   1.000
_cell.length_b   1.000
_cell.length_c   1.000
_cell.angle_alpha   90.00
_cell.angle_beta   90.00
_cell.angle_gamma   90.00
#
_symmetry.space_group_name_H-M   'P 1'
#
loop_
_entity.id
_entity.type
_entity.pdbx_description
1 polymer ?
#
loop_
_entity_poly.entity_id
_entity_poly.type
_entity_poly.pdbx_seq_one_letter_code
_entity_poly.pdbx_strand_id
1 'polypeptide(L)'
;MVELAKKGVGRQQAQEIMRQSSMLAFEEKRELSEVLLQNETVIKNLKPEEIQALLDPHQYIGTAVLQVERLCQKLQKLYLA
;
A
#
# COMPACT_ATOMS: atom_id res chain seq x y z
N MET A 1 -2.84 3.88 3.77
CA MET A 1 -2.88 4.02 5.25
C MET A 1 -1.49 4.31 5.85
N VAL A 2 -0.53 3.39 5.77
CA VAL A 2 0.79 3.52 6.43
C VAL A 2 1.50 4.82 6.03
N GLU A 3 1.50 5.16 4.74
CA GLU A 3 2.20 6.36 4.28
C GLU A 3 1.55 7.66 4.78
N LEU A 4 0.21 7.74 4.81
CA LEU A 4 -0.51 8.85 5.45
C LEU A 4 -0.13 9.00 6.93
N ALA A 5 0.01 7.88 7.64
CA ALA A 5 0.42 7.91 9.05
C ALA A 5 1.86 8.42 9.23
N LYS A 6 2.79 8.08 8.33
CA LYS A 6 4.15 8.63 8.34
C LYS A 6 4.17 10.14 8.05
N LYS A 7 3.24 10.62 7.22
CA LYS A 7 3.07 12.04 6.88
C LYS A 7 2.35 12.85 7.99
N GLY A 8 1.99 12.22 9.11
CA GLY A 8 1.44 12.89 10.29
C GLY A 8 -0.07 12.77 10.48
N VAL A 9 -0.76 12.04 9.60
CA VAL A 9 -2.19 11.72 9.79
C VAL A 9 -2.33 10.71 10.94
N GLY A 10 -3.27 10.91 11.85
CA GLY A 10 -3.50 9.96 12.95
C GLY A 10 -3.81 8.56 12.41
N ARG A 11 -3.25 7.49 13.00
CA ARG A 11 -3.38 6.11 12.47
C ARG A 11 -4.84 5.68 12.26
N GLN A 12 -5.71 5.96 13.24
CA GLN A 12 -7.14 5.65 13.13
C GLN A 12 -7.81 6.45 12.01
N GLN A 13 -7.49 7.74 11.88
CA GLN A 13 -7.99 8.59 10.81
C GLN A 13 -7.52 8.09 9.43
N ALA A 14 -6.24 7.74 9.29
CA ALA A 14 -5.69 7.19 8.06
C ALA A 14 -6.34 5.85 7.67
N GLN A 15 -6.73 5.04 8.65
CA GLN A 15 -7.44 3.79 8.41
C GLN A 15 -8.89 4.03 8.01
N GLU A 16 -9.57 4.97 8.66
CA GLU A 16 -10.96 5.32 8.33
C GLU A 16 -11.09 5.96 6.94
N ILE A 17 -10.19 6.89 6.60
CA ILE A 17 -10.09 7.44 5.23
C ILE A 17 -9.95 6.31 4.21
N MET A 18 -9.09 5.33 4.50
CA MET A 18 -8.84 4.25 3.57
C MET A 18 -10.08 3.36 3.41
N ARG A 19 -10.71 2.99 4.53
CA ARG A 19 -11.92 2.17 4.56
C ARG A 19 -13.07 2.83 3.79
N GLN A 20 -13.36 4.10 4.07
CA GLN A 20 -14.43 4.85 3.41
C GLN A 20 -14.17 5.01 1.90
N SER A 21 -12.93 5.35 1.53
CA SER A 21 -12.56 5.51 0.11
C SER A 21 -12.67 4.19 -0.66
N SER A 22 -12.25 3.07 -0.07
CA SER A 22 -12.41 1.74 -0.67
C SER A 22 -13.88 1.35 -0.85
N MET A 23 -14.73 1.62 0.14
CA MET A 23 -16.17 1.35 0.04
C MET A 23 -16.81 2.17 -1.07
N LEU A 24 -16.54 3.48 -1.11
CA LEU A 24 -17.07 4.37 -2.14
C LEU A 24 -16.61 3.96 -3.55
N ALA A 25 -15.31 3.68 -3.72
CA ALA A 25 -14.76 3.21 -4.99
C ALA A 25 -15.47 1.92 -5.47
N PHE A 26 -15.73 0.99 -4.55
CA PHE A 26 -16.43 -0.25 -4.85
C PHE A 26 -17.91 -0.02 -5.22
N GLU A 27 -18.64 0.77 -4.42
CA GLU A 27 -20.06 1.07 -4.64
C GLU A 27 -20.29 1.84 -5.95
N GLU A 28 -19.43 2.81 -6.27
CA GLU A 28 -19.51 3.63 -7.48
C GLU A 28 -18.85 2.99 -8.70
N LYS A 29 -18.19 1.83 -8.55
CA LYS A 29 -17.40 1.16 -9.61
C LYS A 29 -16.35 2.08 -10.23
N ARG A 30 -15.59 2.78 -9.38
CA ARG A 30 -14.53 3.71 -9.76
C ARG A 30 -13.18 3.24 -9.25
N GLU A 31 -12.12 3.75 -9.86
CA GLU A 31 -10.76 3.49 -9.40
C GLU A 31 -10.51 4.11 -8.02
N LEU A 32 -9.87 3.37 -7.13
CA LEU A 32 -9.58 3.83 -5.76
C LEU A 32 -8.70 5.08 -5.76
N SER A 33 -7.79 5.20 -6.72
CA SER A 33 -6.94 6.39 -6.89
C SER A 33 -7.76 7.65 -7.11
N GLU A 34 -8.84 7.58 -7.89
CA GLU A 34 -9.70 8.74 -8.14
C GLU A 34 -10.41 9.20 -6.88
N VAL A 35 -10.93 8.25 -6.10
CA VAL A 35 -11.63 8.55 -4.84
C VAL A 35 -10.66 9.17 -3.82
N LEU A 36 -9.45 8.65 -3.73
CA LEU A 36 -8.41 9.20 -2.85
C LEU A 36 -7.99 10.62 -3.24
N LEU A 37 -7.94 10.93 -4.54
CA LEU A 37 -7.62 12.27 -5.05
C LEU A 37 -8.70 13.31 -4.74
N GLN A 38 -9.92 12.88 -4.40
CA GLN A 38 -11.01 13.77 -3.97
C GLN A 38 -10.98 14.04 -2.46
N ASN A 39 -10.18 13.28 -1.69
CA ASN A 39 -10.09 13.46 -0.25
C ASN A 39 -9.06 14.54 0.11
N GLU A 40 -9.52 15.66 0.69
CA GLU A 40 -8.65 16.78 1.08
C GLU A 40 -7.47 16.38 1.98
N THR A 41 -7.69 15.47 2.93
CA THR A 41 -6.62 15.04 3.84
C THR A 41 -5.55 14.27 3.08
N VAL A 42 -5.94 13.49 2.07
CA VAL A 42 -5.01 12.73 1.24
C VAL A 42 -4.18 13.66 0.37
N ILE A 43 -4.81 14.54 -0.41
CA ILE A 43 -4.08 15.43 -1.35
C ILE A 43 -3.21 16.49 -0.64
N LYS A 44 -3.54 16.85 0.61
CA LYS A 44 -2.67 17.69 1.46
C LYS A 44 -1.37 16.99 1.85
N ASN A 45 -1.34 15.66 1.85
CA ASN A 45 -0.21 14.85 2.35
C ASN A 45 0.53 14.05 1.26
N LEU A 46 -0.14 13.72 0.17
CA LEU A 46 0.37 12.88 -0.92
C LEU A 46 0.05 13.50 -2.28
N LYS A 47 1.05 13.49 -3.16
CA LYS A 47 0.89 13.86 -4.57
C LYS A 47 0.19 12.75 -5.37
N PRO A 48 -0.42 13.06 -6.51
CA PRO A 48 -1.06 12.06 -7.37
C PRO A 48 -0.14 10.89 -7.74
N GLU A 49 1.13 11.17 -8.06
CA GLU A 49 2.11 10.16 -8.45
C GLU A 49 2.48 9.26 -7.27
N GLU A 50 2.55 9.81 -6.05
CA GLU A 50 2.76 9.04 -4.82
C GLU A 50 1.58 8.08 -4.57
N ILE A 51 0.34 8.52 -4.80
CA ILE A 51 -0.86 7.68 -4.65
C ILE A 51 -0.84 6.53 -5.65
N GLN A 52 -0.52 6.82 -6.92
CA GLN A 52 -0.46 5.82 -7.98
C GLN A 52 0.59 4.74 -7.68
N ALA A 53 1.78 5.15 -7.25
CA ALA A 53 2.84 4.22 -6.86
C ALA A 53 2.45 3.34 -5.65
N LEU A 54 1.78 3.92 -4.64
CA LEU A 54 1.33 3.18 -3.46
C LEU A 54 0.22 2.16 -3.75
N LEU A 55 -0.53 2.34 -4.84
CA LEU A 55 -1.57 1.43 -5.28
C LEU A 55 -1.07 0.37 -6.27
N ASP A 56 0.18 0.44 -6.71
CA ASP A 56 0.80 -0.60 -7.54
C ASP A 56 1.05 -1.87 -6.70
N PRO A 57 0.35 -2.98 -6.97
CA PRO A 57 0.50 -4.21 -6.20
C PRO A 57 1.91 -4.81 -6.33
N HIS A 58 2.64 -4.54 -7.41
CA HIS A 58 4.00 -5.03 -7.59
C HIS A 58 4.99 -4.37 -6.63
N GLN A 59 4.66 -3.18 -6.12
CA GLN A 59 5.47 -2.47 -5.13
C GLN A 59 5.12 -2.85 -3.68
N TYR A 60 4.07 -3.66 -3.46
CA TYR A 60 3.55 -3.98 -2.14
C TYR A 60 3.70 -5.46 -1.75
N ILE A 61 4.83 -6.08 -2.10
CA ILE A 61 5.14 -7.49 -1.79
C ILE A 61 5.89 -7.70 -0.48
N GLY A 62 6.17 -6.63 0.27
CA GLY A 62 6.85 -6.68 1.56
C GLY A 62 8.20 -7.39 1.49
N THR A 63 8.39 -8.43 2.30
CA THR A 63 9.64 -9.22 2.36
C THR A 63 9.59 -10.50 1.53
N ALA A 64 8.63 -10.66 0.61
CA ALA A 64 8.43 -11.90 -0.14
C ALA A 64 9.72 -12.40 -0.80
N VAL A 65 10.44 -11.53 -1.53
CA VAL A 65 11.71 -11.88 -2.19
C VAL A 65 12.75 -12.36 -1.18
N LEU A 66 12.96 -11.60 -0.10
CA LEU A 66 13.92 -11.95 0.96
C LEU A 66 13.59 -13.29 1.62
N GLN A 67 12.30 -13.60 1.80
CA GLN A 67 11.87 -14.89 2.35
C GLN A 67 12.20 -16.06 1.41
N VAL A 68 11.94 -15.89 0.11
CA VAL A 68 12.27 -16.89 -0.91
C VAL A 68 13.79 -17.10 -1.01
N GLU A 69 14.57 -16.02 -1.05
CA GLU A 69 16.04 -16.10 -1.09
C GLU A 69 16.61 -16.85 0.12
N ARG A 70 16.10 -16.54 1.33
CA ARG A 70 16.51 -17.25 2.55
C ARG A 70 16.20 -18.74 2.48
N LEU A 71 15.05 -19.11 1.91
CA LEU A 71 14.69 -20.51 1.70
C LEU A 71 15.64 -21.19 0.71
N CYS A 72 15.89 -20.57 -0.45
CA CYS A 72 16.81 -21.09 -1.46
C CYS A 72 18.21 -21.32 -0.88
N GLN A 73 18.76 -20.34 -0.15
CA GLN A 73 20.06 -20.46 0.50
C GLN A 73 20.10 -21.61 1.52
N LYS A 74 19.03 -21.78 2.30
CA LYS A 74 18.93 -22.87 3.27
C LYS A 74 18.92 -24.23 2.59
N LEU A 75 18.13 -24.39 1.53
CA LEU A 75 18.03 -25.65 0.79
C LEU A 75 19.33 -26.00 0.06
N GLN A 76 20.00 -25.01 -0.53
CA GLN A 76 21.31 -25.21 -1.15
C GLN A 76 22.33 -25.77 -0.15
N LYS A 77 22.43 -25.18 1.05
CA LYS A 77 23.35 -25.66 2.10
C LYS A 77 23.03 -27.06 2.61
N LEU A 78 21.77 -27.47 2.59
CA LEU A 78 21.34 -28.77 3.14
C LEU A 78 21.45 -29.92 2.14
N TYR A 79 21.28 -29.64 0.84
CA TYR A 79 21.06 -30.69 -0.16
C TYR A 79 21.93 -30.58 -1.42
N LEU A 80 22.66 -29.47 -1.60
CA LEU A 80 23.46 -29.21 -2.81
C LEU A 80 24.92 -28.83 -2.50
N ALA A 81 25.32 -28.89 -1.22
CA ALA A 81 26.69 -28.68 -0.76
C ALA A 81 27.42 -30.02 -0.57
#